data_AF-A0A4Q6AIE4-F1
#
_entry.id   AF-A0A4Q6AIE4-F1
#
_cell.length_a   1.000
_cell.length_b   1.000
_cell.length_c   1.000
_cell.angle_alpha   90.00
_cell.angle_beta   90.00
_cell.angle_gamma   90.00
#
_symmetry.space_group_name_H-M   'P 1'
#
loop_
_entity.id
_entity.type
_entity.pdbx_description
1 polymer ?
#
loop_
_entity_poly.entity_id
_entity_poly.type
_entity_poly.pdbx_seq_one_letter_code
_entity_poly.pdbx_strand_id
1 'polypeptide(L)' 'MANINYKSFTLGVEEEYMVMDPATKELKSHEQKIVQEGHKIIKDKVKAEMH' A
#
# COMPACT_ATOMS: atom_id res chain seq x y z
N MET A 1 12.70 -10.45 -35.70
CA MET A 1 12.35 -10.54 -34.27
C MET A 1 10.89 -10.12 -34.13
N ALA A 2 10.05 -10.92 -33.48
CA ALA A 2 8.65 -10.56 -33.28
C ALA A 2 8.56 -9.26 -32.48
N ASN A 3 7.65 -8.36 -32.86
CA ASN A 3 7.37 -7.14 -32.10
C ASN A 3 6.65 -7.55 -30.80
N ILE A 4 7.40 -7.71 -29.72
CA ILE A 4 6.85 -8.02 -28.39
C ILE A 4 6.25 -6.73 -27.82
N ASN A 5 4.93 -6.72 -27.59
CA ASN A 5 4.26 -5.62 -26.89
C ASN A 5 4.32 -5.86 -25.38
N TYR A 6 5.30 -5.25 -24.71
CA TYR A 6 5.47 -5.37 -23.26
C TYR A 6 4.30 -4.82 -22.43
N LYS A 7 3.45 -3.95 -22.99
CA LYS A 7 2.24 -3.47 -22.28
C LYS A 7 1.20 -4.56 -22.05
N SER A 8 1.27 -5.66 -22.80
CA SER A 8 0.36 -6.81 -22.62
C SER A 8 0.76 -7.72 -21.45
N PHE A 9 1.90 -7.47 -20.80
CA PHE A 9 2.47 -8.33 -19.75
C PHE A 9 2.76 -7.56 -18.46
N THR A 10 1.86 -6.67 -18.06
CA THR A 10 1.98 -5.97 -16.77
C THR A 10 1.55 -6.85 -15.62
N LEU A 11 2.28 -6.80 -14.50
CA LEU A 11 1.91 -7.43 -13.23
C LEU A 11 1.68 -6.35 -12.18
N GLY A 12 0.50 -6.35 -11.57
CA GLY A 12 0.25 -5.60 -10.34
C GLY A 12 0.64 -6.45 -9.13
N VAL A 13 1.35 -5.85 -8.18
CA VAL A 13 1.70 -6.47 -6.90
C VAL A 13 1.13 -5.59 -5.80
N GLU A 14 0.41 -6.21 -4.87
CA GLU A 14 -0.16 -5.56 -3.70
C GLU A 14 0.49 -6.15 -2.44
N GLU A 15 0.82 -5.29 -1.49
CA GLU A 15 1.47 -5.68 -0.24
C GLU A 15 0.70 -5.07 0.93
N GLU A 16 0.22 -5.93 1.82
CA GLU A 16 -0.45 -5.53 3.06
C GLU A 16 0.50 -5.70 4.25
N TYR A 17 0.60 -4.65 5.06
CA TYR A 17 1.50 -4.62 6.20
C TYR A 17 0.70 -4.49 7.50
N MET A 18 1.02 -5.35 8.47
CA MET A 18 0.51 -5.26 9.83
C MET A 18 1.52 -4.53 10.72
N VAL A 19 1.07 -3.48 11.40
CA VAL A 19 1.89 -2.76 12.38
C VAL A 19 1.73 -3.40 13.75
N MET A 20 2.80 -4.02 14.24
CA MET A 20 2.84 -4.72 15.52
C MET A 20 3.68 -3.95 16.52
N ASP A 21 3.26 -3.94 17.79
CA ASP A 21 4.12 -3.48 18.87
C ASP A 21 5.31 -4.45 19.04
N PRO A 22 6.57 -3.99 18.95
CA PRO A 22 7.72 -4.88 19.03
C PRO A 22 7.90 -5.51 20.41
N ALA A 23 7.39 -4.88 21.49
CA ALA A 23 7.51 -5.36 22.86
C ALA A 23 6.32 -6.24 23.25
N THR A 24 5.09 -5.81 22.99
CA THR A 24 3.88 -6.55 23.42
C THR A 24 3.39 -7.57 22.39
N LYS A 25 3.83 -7.45 21.12
CA LYS A 25 3.33 -8.24 19.98
C LYS A 25 1.83 -8.05 19.74
N GLU A 26 1.26 -6.95 20.19
CA GLU A 26 -0.13 -6.60 19.91
C GLU A 26 -0.23 -5.85 18.58
N LEU A 27 -1.38 -5.99 17.91
CA LEU A 27 -1.69 -5.31 16.66
C LEU A 27 -2.05 -3.84 16.94
N LYS A 28 -1.28 -2.89 16.37
CA LYS A 28 -1.56 -1.45 16.43
C LYS A 28 -2.22 -0.89 15.16
N SER A 29 -2.50 -1.74 14.16
CA SER A 29 -2.81 -1.34 12.78
C SER A 29 -4.15 -0.64 12.54
N HIS A 30 -5.01 -0.44 13.56
CA HIS A 30 -6.34 0.16 13.34
C HIS A 30 -6.29 1.68 13.11
N GLU A 31 -5.16 2.34 13.35
CA GLU A 31 -5.04 3.76 13.08
C GLU A 31 -4.62 3.99 11.61
N GLN A 32 -5.54 4.51 10.78
CA GLN A 32 -5.27 4.98 9.40
C GLN A 32 -4.31 6.18 9.32
N LYS A 33 -3.43 6.36 10.31
CA LYS A 33 -2.43 7.44 10.39
C LYS A 33 -1.48 7.42 9.18
N ILE A 34 -1.11 6.24 8.67
CA ILE A 34 -0.29 6.13 7.45
C ILE A 34 -1.00 6.74 6.24
N VAL A 35 -2.32 6.53 6.10
CA VAL A 35 -3.10 7.14 5.02
C VAL A 35 -3.10 8.66 5.17
N GLN A 36 -3.30 9.16 6.39
CA GLN A 36 -3.30 10.60 6.69
C GLN A 36 -1.95 11.27 6.41
N GLU A 37 -0.84 10.68 6.88
CA GLU A 37 0.51 11.19 6.63
C GLU A 37 0.91 11.04 5.15
N GLY A 38 0.54 9.92 4.51
CA GLY A 38 0.76 9.69 3.09
C GLY A 38 0.02 10.72 2.23
N HIS A 39 -1.19 11.12 2.62
CA HIS A 39 -1.94 12.17 1.92
C HIS A 39 -1.30 13.56 2.03
N LYS A 40 -0.56 13.85 3.11
CA LYS A 40 0.22 15.10 3.25
C LYS A 40 1.39 15.15 2.29
N ILE A 41 2.06 14.01 2.08
CA ILE A 41 3.28 13.92 1.25
C ILE A 41 2.91 13.72 -0.23
N ILE A 42 1.89 12.91 -0.51
CA ILE A 42 1.52 12.46 -1.85
C ILE A 42 0.01 12.62 -2.03
N LYS A 43 -0.42 13.88 -2.16
CA LYS A 43 -1.82 14.28 -2.33
C LYS A 43 -2.55 13.41 -3.36
N ASP A 44 -3.73 12.92 -2.99
CA ASP A 44 -4.66 12.13 -3.83
C ASP A 44 -4.18 10.78 -4.37
N LYS A 45 -2.92 10.40 -4.14
CA LYS A 45 -2.38 9.08 -4.52
C LYS A 45 -2.46 8.04 -3.40
N VAL A 46 -2.79 8.48 -2.19
CA VAL A 46 -2.98 7.61 -1.03
C VAL A 46 -4.46 7.65 -0.68
N LYS A 47 -5.13 6.50 -0.77
CA LYS A 47 -6.54 6.33 -0.39
C LYS A 47 -6.62 5.26 0.68
N ALA A 48 -7.48 5.48 1.67
CA ALA A 48 -7.92 4.40 2.53
C ALA A 48 -8.74 3.43 1.69
N GLU A 49 -8.43 2.15 1.78
CA GLU A 49 -9.33 1.12 1.29
C GLU A 49 -10.57 1.13 2.21
N MET A 50 -11.75 1.40 1.62
CA MET A 50 -13.02 1.29 2.34
C MET A 50 -13.49 -0.16 2.21
N HIS A 51 -13.17 -0.99 3.20
CA HIS A 51 -13.78 -2.31 3.37
C HIS A 51 -15.15 -2.18 4.06
#